data_AF-A0A1I0VT64-F1
#
_entry.id   AF-A0A1I0VT64-F1
#
_cell.length_a   1.000
_cell.length_b   1.000
_cell.length_c   1.000
_cell.angle_alpha   90.00
_cell.angle_beta   90.00
_cell.angle_gamma   90.00
#
_symmetry.space_group_name_H-M   'P 1'
#
loop_
_entity.id
_entity.type
_entity.pdbx_description
1 polymer ?
#
loop_
_entity_poly.entity_id
_entity_poly.type
_entity_poly.pdbx_seq_one_letter_code
_entity_poly.pdbx_strand_id
1 'polypeptide(L)'
;MPKTYSLMEIARLGALFLPGDFLEDVMPPERREYPLKVAGTDSQFALGDEIDFVEDHFNALKRVLLLTERIDPLRRPYAALWIRRPENPALGEVMVAGGALPSEGADIMTLWPDILRAFSGRPTRRDRGTGETVYFPVRNSDEEIVGVLELTENVPPLFI
;
A
#
# COMPACT_ATOMS: atom_id res chain seq x y z
N MET A 1 -2.15 -1.02 -32.92
CA MET A 1 -1.06 -1.03 -31.92
C MET A 1 -1.71 -1.02 -30.54
N PRO A 2 -1.27 -1.84 -29.57
CA PRO A 2 -1.78 -1.76 -28.20
C PRO A 2 -1.53 -0.36 -27.63
N LYS A 3 -2.49 0.19 -26.89
CA LYS A 3 -2.29 1.45 -26.15
C LYS A 3 -1.28 1.21 -25.04
N THR A 4 -0.21 2.00 -25.00
CA THR A 4 0.73 2.05 -23.87
C THR A 4 0.32 3.15 -22.92
N TYR A 5 0.24 2.85 -21.62
CA TYR A 5 -0.11 3.83 -20.58
C TYR A 5 1.16 4.22 -19.80
N SER A 6 1.26 5.49 -19.38
CA SER A 6 2.27 5.90 -18.40
C SER A 6 2.00 5.25 -17.04
N LEU A 7 3.02 5.04 -16.19
CA LEU A 7 2.81 4.33 -14.92
C LEU A 7 1.94 5.17 -13.98
N MET A 8 2.02 6.50 -14.10
CA MET A 8 1.14 7.44 -13.42
C MET A 8 -0.32 7.31 -13.87
N GLU A 9 -0.59 7.07 -15.16
CA GLU A 9 -1.96 6.80 -15.62
C GLU A 9 -2.48 5.48 -15.07
N ILE A 10 -1.64 4.44 -15.05
CA ILE A 10 -1.99 3.15 -14.44
C ILE A 10 -2.28 3.34 -12.95
N ALA A 11 -1.45 4.08 -12.21
CA ALA A 11 -1.64 4.37 -10.79
C ALA A 11 -2.94 5.13 -10.54
N ARG A 12 -3.22 6.16 -11.35
CA ARG A 12 -4.46 6.93 -11.26
C ARG A 12 -5.68 6.05 -11.52
N LEU A 13 -5.62 5.17 -12.53
CA LEU A 13 -6.72 4.25 -12.83
C LEU A 13 -6.91 3.24 -11.70
N GLY A 14 -5.85 2.63 -11.18
CA GLY A 14 -5.91 1.70 -10.05
C GLY A 14 -6.49 2.36 -8.79
N ALA A 15 -6.03 3.57 -8.46
CA ALA A 15 -6.50 4.33 -7.31
C ALA A 15 -8.00 4.66 -7.35
N LEU A 16 -8.62 4.80 -8.54
CA LEU A 16 -10.07 4.99 -8.66
C LEU A 16 -10.90 3.79 -8.21
N PHE A 17 -10.31 2.59 -8.22
CA PHE A 17 -10.98 1.34 -7.83
C PHE A 17 -10.55 0.85 -6.45
N LEU A 18 -9.69 1.58 -5.75
CA LEU A 18 -9.26 1.28 -4.39
C LEU A 18 -10.18 1.99 -3.39
N PRO A 19 -11.11 1.27 -2.72
CA PRO A 19 -11.89 1.84 -1.64
C PRO A 19 -10.98 2.13 -0.44
N GLY A 20 -10.78 3.39 -0.10
CA GLY A 20 -9.96 3.80 1.05
C GLY A 20 -10.53 3.28 2.37
N ASP A 21 -11.84 3.27 2.54
CA ASP A 21 -12.50 2.76 3.75
C ASP A 21 -12.09 1.31 4.03
N PHE A 22 -12.01 0.48 2.98
CA PHE A 22 -11.58 -0.92 3.11
C PHE A 22 -10.12 -1.03 3.53
N LEU A 23 -9.29 -0.03 3.25
CA LEU A 23 -7.88 -0.03 3.68
C LEU A 23 -7.75 0.22 5.19
N GLU A 24 -8.69 0.94 5.79
CA GLU A 24 -8.74 1.18 7.24
C GLU A 24 -9.17 -0.08 8.02
N ASP A 25 -10.01 -0.91 7.40
CA ASP A 25 -10.58 -2.13 7.99
C ASP A 25 -9.70 -3.39 7.85
N VAL A 26 -8.50 -3.27 7.27
CA VAL A 26 -7.63 -4.43 6.98
C VAL A 26 -6.33 -4.40 7.76
N MET A 27 -5.79 -5.60 7.96
CA MET A 27 -4.46 -5.84 8.54
C MET A 27 -3.69 -6.82 7.66
N PRO A 28 -2.35 -6.76 7.64
CA PRO A 28 -1.57 -7.75 6.90
C PRO A 28 -1.75 -9.14 7.54
N PRO A 29 -1.76 -10.23 6.75
CA PRO A 29 -2.04 -11.58 7.25
C PRO A 29 -1.17 -12.02 8.43
N GLU A 30 0.10 -11.63 8.46
CA GLU A 30 1.06 -11.96 9.51
C GLU A 30 0.70 -11.32 10.86
N ARG A 31 -0.04 -10.19 10.85
CA ARG A 31 -0.50 -9.51 12.06
C ARG A 31 -1.84 -10.00 12.57
N ARG A 32 -2.51 -10.91 11.84
CA ARG A 32 -3.69 -11.61 12.36
C ARG A 32 -3.38 -12.41 13.63
N GLU A 33 -2.11 -12.78 13.83
CA GLU A 33 -1.66 -13.63 14.95
C GLU A 33 -1.01 -12.84 16.10
N TYR A 34 -0.72 -11.55 15.92
CA TYR A 34 0.03 -10.74 16.90
C TYR A 34 -0.82 -9.57 17.43
N PRO A 35 -1.27 -9.61 18.70
CA PRO A 35 -1.93 -8.47 19.29
C PRO A 35 -0.94 -7.31 19.45
N LEU A 36 -1.30 -6.14 18.91
CA LEU A 36 -0.51 -4.91 19.02
C LEU A 36 -0.32 -4.56 20.51
N LYS A 37 0.94 -4.37 20.92
CA LYS A 37 1.28 -3.82 22.24
C LYS A 37 0.90 -2.34 22.26
N VAL A 38 -0.05 -1.96 23.10
CA VAL A 38 -0.40 -0.56 23.35
C VAL A 38 0.75 0.09 24.14
N ALA A 39 1.28 1.21 23.65
CA ALA A 39 2.30 1.95 24.36
C ALA A 39 1.73 2.51 25.68
N GLY A 40 2.32 2.14 26.81
CA GLY A 40 1.99 2.71 28.13
C GLY A 40 1.26 1.79 29.12
N THR A 41 1.11 0.49 28.85
CA THR A 41 0.54 -0.47 29.82
C THR A 41 1.45 -1.69 30.02
N ASP A 42 1.70 -2.05 31.29
CA ASP A 42 2.60 -3.16 31.66
C ASP A 42 1.99 -4.55 31.43
N SER A 43 0.69 -4.63 31.15
CA SER A 43 -0.03 -5.87 30.94
C SER A 43 -1.36 -5.56 30.28
N GLN A 44 -1.38 -5.47 28.95
CA GLN A 44 -2.55 -5.75 28.13
C GLN A 44 -2.13 -5.70 26.66
N PHE A 45 -2.06 -6.88 26.05
CA PHE A 45 -2.38 -6.99 24.64
C PHE A 45 -3.74 -6.32 24.43
N ALA A 46 -3.89 -5.47 23.41
CA ALA A 46 -5.22 -5.17 22.90
C ALA A 46 -5.76 -6.45 22.24
N LEU A 47 -6.16 -7.42 23.07
CA LEU A 47 -7.29 -8.30 22.77
C LEU A 47 -8.54 -7.47 23.08
N GLY A 48 -8.71 -6.37 22.34
CA GLY A 48 -9.97 -5.66 22.30
C GLY A 48 -10.77 -6.30 21.17
N ASP A 49 -12.04 -6.56 21.43
CA ASP A 49 -13.08 -6.86 20.44
C ASP A 49 -13.28 -5.72 19.41
N GLU A 50 -12.22 -4.99 19.00
CA GLU A 50 -12.28 -3.68 18.33
C GLU A 50 -11.40 -3.55 17.08
N ILE A 51 -10.75 -4.63 16.61
CA ILE A 51 -10.13 -4.63 15.27
C ILE A 51 -10.82 -5.72 14.45
N ASP A 52 -11.96 -5.35 13.86
CA ASP A 52 -12.71 -6.18 12.94
C ASP A 52 -11.92 -6.31 11.63
N PHE A 53 -10.93 -7.21 11.58
CA PHE A 53 -10.29 -7.58 10.33
C PHE A 53 -11.35 -8.13 9.37
N VAL A 54 -11.61 -7.40 8.28
CA VAL A 54 -12.55 -7.86 7.25
C VAL A 54 -11.77 -8.50 6.10
N GLU A 55 -11.69 -9.84 6.10
CA GLU A 55 -10.96 -10.58 5.05
C GLU A 55 -11.47 -10.26 3.63
N ASP A 56 -12.76 -10.01 3.50
CA ASP A 56 -13.37 -9.62 2.23
C ASP A 56 -12.84 -8.27 1.72
N HIS A 57 -12.60 -7.30 2.62
CA HIS A 57 -12.00 -6.01 2.28
C HIS A 57 -10.56 -6.19 1.80
N PHE A 58 -9.79 -7.03 2.50
CA PHE A 58 -8.41 -7.35 2.11
C PHE A 58 -8.36 -8.00 0.72
N ASN A 59 -9.20 -9.01 0.50
CA ASN A 59 -9.29 -9.71 -0.78
C ASN A 59 -9.77 -8.79 -1.91
N ALA A 60 -10.68 -7.85 -1.62
CA ALA A 60 -11.12 -6.85 -2.59
C ALA A 60 -9.96 -5.93 -3.00
N LEU A 61 -9.21 -5.38 -2.04
CA LEU A 61 -8.02 -4.56 -2.30
C LEU A 61 -6.98 -5.34 -3.11
N LYS A 62 -6.68 -6.58 -2.70
CA LYS A 62 -5.73 -7.47 -3.40
C LYS A 62 -6.14 -7.69 -4.86
N ARG A 63 -7.42 -7.95 -5.13
CA ARG A 63 -7.94 -8.11 -6.51
C ARG A 63 -7.75 -6.83 -7.32
N VAL A 64 -8.00 -5.66 -6.75
CA VAL A 64 -7.81 -4.37 -7.42
C VAL A 64 -6.34 -4.15 -7.78
N LEU A 65 -5.40 -4.48 -6.88
CA LEU A 65 -3.97 -4.41 -7.17
C LEU A 65 -3.60 -5.31 -8.34
N LEU A 66 -4.01 -6.58 -8.32
CA LEU A 66 -3.75 -7.53 -9.41
C LEU A 66 -4.36 -7.11 -10.75
N LEU A 67 -5.51 -6.43 -10.73
CA LEU A 67 -6.11 -5.86 -11.95
C LEU A 67 -5.32 -4.64 -12.43
N THR A 68 -4.85 -3.80 -11.51
CA THR A 68 -4.02 -2.62 -11.81
C THR A 68 -2.72 -3.03 -12.51
N GLU A 69 -2.07 -4.10 -12.05
CA GLU A 69 -0.87 -4.68 -12.66
C GLU A 69 -1.11 -5.17 -14.10
N ARG A 70 -2.35 -5.50 -14.45
CA ARG A 70 -2.74 -6.03 -15.77
C ARG A 70 -3.19 -4.95 -16.75
N ILE A 71 -3.28 -3.68 -16.34
CA ILE A 71 -3.70 -2.57 -17.23
C ILE A 71 -2.75 -2.43 -18.43
N ASP A 72 -1.45 -2.55 -18.20
CA ASP A 72 -0.44 -2.58 -19.27
C ASP A 72 0.50 -3.80 -19.12
N PRO A 73 0.15 -4.94 -19.75
CA PRO A 73 0.92 -6.18 -19.63
C PRO A 73 2.34 -6.11 -20.23
N LEU A 74 2.64 -5.09 -21.05
CA LEU A 74 3.99 -4.93 -21.62
C LEU A 74 4.96 -4.36 -20.57
N ARG A 75 4.46 -3.47 -19.72
CA ARG A 75 5.26 -2.84 -18.65
C ARG A 75 5.42 -3.72 -17.41
N ARG A 76 4.45 -4.62 -17.17
CA ARG A 76 4.43 -5.56 -16.02
C ARG A 76 4.72 -4.87 -14.67
N PRO A 77 3.98 -3.81 -14.32
CA PRO A 77 4.20 -3.15 -13.05
C PRO A 77 3.77 -4.04 -11.88
N TYR A 78 4.34 -3.78 -10.72
CA TYR A 78 3.97 -4.36 -9.44
C TYR A 78 3.33 -3.31 -8.56
N ALA A 79 2.30 -3.70 -7.82
CA ALA A 79 1.53 -2.80 -6.98
C ALA A 79 1.69 -3.10 -5.49
N ALA A 80 1.67 -2.08 -4.65
CA ALA A 80 1.61 -2.23 -3.20
C ALA A 80 0.82 -1.08 -2.56
N LEU A 81 0.13 -1.35 -1.46
CA LEU A 81 -0.54 -0.37 -0.63
C LEU A 81 0.25 -0.16 0.65
N TRP A 82 0.70 1.07 0.83
CA TRP A 82 1.40 1.52 2.02
C TRP A 82 0.46 2.24 2.97
N ILE A 83 0.65 2.00 4.26
CA ILE A 83 0.03 2.78 5.34
C ILE A 83 1.12 3.43 6.21
N ARG A 84 0.75 4.50 6.93
CA ARG A 84 1.60 5.13 7.95
C ARG A 84 1.30 4.54 9.32
N ARG A 85 2.33 4.53 10.17
CA ARG A 85 2.16 4.23 11.60
C ARG A 85 1.58 5.47 12.32
N PRO A 86 0.49 5.32 13.10
CA PRO A 86 -0.08 6.45 13.84
C PRO A 86 0.89 7.01 14.90
N GLU A 87 1.71 6.15 15.51
CA GLU A 87 2.69 6.55 16.52
C GLU A 87 3.93 7.26 15.96
N ASN A 88 4.24 7.05 14.67
CA ASN A 88 5.34 7.71 14.00
C ASN A 88 5.07 7.80 12.49
N PRO A 89 4.57 8.95 11.98
CA PRO A 89 4.23 9.14 10.58
C PRO A 89 5.41 9.04 9.59
N ALA A 90 6.65 8.99 10.07
CA ALA A 90 7.83 8.73 9.25
C ALA A 90 8.06 7.23 9.00
N LEU A 91 7.32 6.36 9.70
CA LEU A 91 7.34 4.92 9.55
C LEU A 91 6.08 4.44 8.84
N GLY A 92 6.20 3.37 8.08
CA GLY A 92 5.10 2.74 7.38
C GLY A 92 5.41 1.31 7.01
N GLU A 93 4.42 0.66 6.42
CA GLU A 93 4.44 -0.75 6.09
C GLU A 93 3.55 -1.02 4.89
N VAL A 94 3.81 -2.13 4.19
CA VAL A 94 2.94 -2.60 3.13
C VAL A 94 1.82 -3.42 3.72
N MET A 95 0.60 -2.89 3.56
CA MET A 95 -0.63 -3.50 4.02
C MET A 95 -1.12 -4.59 3.07
N VAL A 96 -1.11 -4.30 1.76
CA VAL A 96 -1.50 -5.25 0.71
C VAL A 96 -0.52 -5.13 -0.44
N ALA A 97 0.06 -6.25 -0.89
CA ALA A 97 0.91 -6.28 -2.07
C ALA A 97 0.13 -6.87 -3.26
N GLY A 98 0.57 -6.64 -4.50
CA GLY A 98 -0.01 -7.26 -5.69
C GLY A 98 0.63 -8.61 -5.99
N GLY A 99 1.15 -8.76 -7.21
CA GLY A 99 1.79 -9.98 -7.73
C GLY A 99 3.27 -10.15 -7.35
N ALA A 100 3.91 -9.16 -6.73
CA ALA A 100 5.28 -9.27 -6.22
C ALA A 100 5.50 -8.57 -4.87
N LEU A 101 6.69 -8.83 -4.31
CA LEU A 101 7.20 -8.31 -3.05
C LEU A 101 7.28 -6.76 -3.01
N PRO A 102 7.30 -6.12 -1.83
CA PRO A 102 7.56 -6.69 -0.50
C PRO A 102 6.46 -7.65 -0.06
N SER A 103 6.85 -8.66 0.71
CA SER A 103 5.90 -9.55 1.38
C SER A 103 4.95 -8.69 2.21
N GLU A 104 3.67 -9.06 2.20
CA GLU A 104 2.70 -8.48 3.12
C GLU A 104 3.25 -8.62 4.55
N GLY A 105 3.05 -7.61 5.39
CA GLY A 105 3.60 -7.62 6.75
C GLY A 105 5.14 -7.55 6.85
N ALA A 106 5.85 -7.17 5.78
CA ALA A 106 7.26 -6.81 5.87
C ALA A 106 7.47 -5.74 6.96
N ASP A 107 8.64 -5.79 7.62
CA ASP A 107 9.03 -4.96 8.75
C ASP A 107 8.61 -3.49 8.60
N ILE A 108 8.28 -2.84 9.72
CA ILE A 108 8.03 -1.40 9.75
C ILE A 108 9.28 -0.69 9.22
N MET A 109 9.13 0.07 8.12
CA MET A 109 10.24 0.72 7.44
C MET A 109 10.16 2.24 7.57
N THR A 110 11.32 2.89 7.53
CA THR A 110 11.39 4.34 7.31
C THR A 110 10.89 4.68 5.92
N LEU A 111 9.85 5.50 5.85
CA LEU A 111 9.29 6.01 4.60
C LEU A 111 10.26 7.03 3.99
N TRP A 112 10.55 6.88 2.70
CA TRP A 112 11.41 7.81 1.97
C TRP A 112 10.64 9.07 1.51
N PRO A 113 11.34 10.14 1.08
CA PRO A 113 10.69 11.42 0.79
C PRO A 113 9.57 11.37 -0.25
N ASP A 114 9.66 10.52 -1.28
CA ASP A 114 8.64 10.42 -2.33
C ASP A 114 7.29 9.90 -1.82
N ILE A 115 7.32 8.84 -1.00
CA ILE A 115 6.11 8.27 -0.40
C ILE A 115 5.53 9.20 0.67
N LEU A 116 6.38 9.85 1.47
CA LEU A 116 5.93 10.89 2.43
C LEU A 116 5.23 12.05 1.73
N ARG A 117 5.74 12.49 0.57
CA ARG A 117 5.08 13.49 -0.28
C ARG A 117 3.74 12.99 -0.82
N ALA A 118 3.62 11.71 -1.19
CA ALA A 118 2.34 11.13 -1.59
C ALA A 118 1.32 11.16 -0.44
N PHE A 119 1.74 10.88 0.80
CA PHE A 119 0.91 11.04 2.01
C PHE A 119 0.48 12.48 2.31
N SER A 120 1.05 13.48 1.63
CA SER A 120 0.58 14.89 1.66
C SER A 120 -0.41 15.24 0.53
N GLY A 121 -0.85 14.23 -0.24
CA GLY A 121 -1.85 14.36 -1.30
C GLY A 121 -1.28 14.66 -2.68
N ARG A 122 0.04 14.58 -2.85
CA ARG A 122 0.72 14.87 -4.12
C ARG A 122 1.26 13.58 -4.73
N PRO A 123 0.70 13.09 -5.86
CA PRO A 123 1.32 11.98 -6.58
C PRO A 123 2.78 12.27 -6.87
N THR A 124 3.66 11.30 -6.65
CA THR A 124 5.10 11.43 -6.88
C THR A 124 5.63 10.35 -7.80
N ARG A 125 6.80 10.63 -8.38
CA ARG A 125 7.51 9.74 -9.28
C ARG A 125 8.98 9.68 -8.84
N ARG A 126 9.54 8.49 -8.83
CA ARG A 126 10.94 8.21 -8.57
C ARG A 126 11.52 7.43 -9.75
N ASP A 127 12.55 7.98 -10.36
CA ASP A 127 13.34 7.28 -11.38
C ASP A 127 14.27 6.25 -10.69
N ARG A 128 14.31 5.02 -11.23
CA ARG A 128 15.11 3.89 -10.72
C ARG A 128 16.24 3.50 -11.68
N GLY A 129 16.48 4.26 -12.75
CA GLY A 129 17.53 4.00 -13.74
C GLY A 129 17.18 2.90 -14.74
N THR A 130 16.58 1.78 -14.30
CA THR A 130 16.07 0.70 -15.16
C THR A 130 14.55 0.72 -15.34
N GLY A 131 13.87 1.73 -14.79
CA GLY A 131 12.41 1.88 -14.82
C GLY A 131 11.97 2.96 -13.84
N GLU A 132 10.68 3.03 -13.55
CA GLU A 132 10.14 4.02 -12.63
C GLU A 132 9.30 3.40 -11.50
N THR A 133 9.23 4.13 -10.39
CA THR A 133 8.25 3.91 -9.32
C THR A 133 7.37 5.15 -9.20
N VAL A 134 6.06 5.00 -9.10
CA VAL A 134 5.12 6.08 -8.82
C VAL A 134 4.38 5.80 -7.52
N TYR A 135 4.03 6.88 -6.83
CA TYR A 135 3.27 6.84 -5.58
C TYR A 135 2.04 7.71 -5.75
N PHE A 136 0.87 7.14 -5.46
CA PHE A 136 -0.40 7.80 -5.64
C PHE A 136 -1.20 7.76 -4.33
N PRO A 137 -1.71 8.90 -3.81
CA PRO A 137 -2.50 8.91 -2.58
C PRO A 137 -3.81 8.16 -2.77
N VAL A 138 -4.17 7.35 -1.78
CA VAL A 138 -5.48 6.67 -1.68
C VAL A 138 -6.28 7.39 -0.62
N ARG A 139 -7.54 7.74 -0.95
CA ARG A 139 -8.44 8.46 -0.06
C ARG A 139 -9.64 7.61 0.34
N ASN A 140 -10.12 7.80 1.57
CA ASN A 140 -11.38 7.25 2.05
C ASN A 140 -12.56 8.15 1.67
N SER A 141 -13.78 7.80 2.08
CA SER A 141 -14.99 8.55 1.77
C SER A 141 -15.01 9.97 2.35
N ASP A 142 -14.23 10.23 3.39
CA ASP A 142 -14.07 11.53 4.04
C ASP A 142 -12.97 12.40 3.42
N GLU A 143 -12.45 11.99 2.25
CA GLU A 143 -11.32 12.62 1.55
C GLU A 143 -9.99 12.61 2.33
N GLU A 144 -9.87 11.81 3.39
CA GLU A 144 -8.64 11.64 4.16
C GLU A 144 -7.69 10.66 3.45
N ILE A 145 -6.38 10.92 3.53
CA ILE A 145 -5.37 10.04 2.91
C ILE A 145 -5.04 8.91 3.88
N VAL A 146 -5.61 7.75 3.59
CA VAL A 146 -5.48 6.53 4.39
C VAL A 146 -4.35 5.62 3.91
N GLY A 147 -3.88 5.82 2.68
CA GLY A 147 -2.79 5.02 2.13
C GLY A 147 -2.10 5.65 0.93
N VAL A 148 -1.09 4.95 0.44
CA VAL A 148 -0.40 5.27 -0.80
C VAL A 148 -0.29 4.02 -1.65
N LEU A 149 -0.79 4.08 -2.88
CA LEU A 149 -0.54 3.10 -3.92
C LEU A 149 0.85 3.34 -4.50
N GLU A 150 1.74 2.37 -4.34
CA GLU A 150 2.97 2.25 -5.10
C GLU A 150 2.71 1.43 -6.37
N LEU A 151 3.21 1.90 -7.51
CA LEU A 151 3.42 1.07 -8.69
C LEU A 151 4.88 1.15 -9.12
N THR A 152 5.50 0.01 -9.39
CA THR A 152 6.92 -0.06 -9.79
C THR A 152 7.11 -1.02 -10.96
N GLU A 153 7.90 -0.62 -11.96
CA GLU A 153 8.26 -1.51 -13.09
C GLU A 153 9.39 -2.48 -12.78
N ASN A 154 10.10 -2.23 -11.67
CA ASN A 154 11.16 -3.10 -11.21
C ASN A 154 10.98 -3.35 -9.72
N VAL A 155 11.05 -4.61 -9.31
CA VAL A 155 11.31 -4.96 -7.91
C VAL A 155 12.81 -4.76 -7.69
N PRO A 156 13.24 -3.85 -6.80
CA PRO A 156 14.64 -3.79 -6.41
C PRO A 156 15.15 -5.18 -5.99
N PRO A 157 16.41 -5.55 -6.28
CA PRO A 157 17.02 -6.74 -5.69
C PRO A 157 17.14 -6.70 -4.16
N LEU A 158 16.76 -5.58 -3.53
CA LEU A 158 16.71 -5.36 -2.09
C LEU A 158 15.51 -6.04 -1.38
N PHE A 159 14.58 -6.62 -2.14
CA PHE A 159 13.45 -7.37 -1.60
C PHE A 159 13.58 -8.89 -1.80
N ILE A 160 14.79 -9.40 -2.06
CA ILE A 160 15.12 -10.84 -2.08
C ILE A 160 16.01 -11.17 -0.88
#